data_AF-A0A820Q2K4-F1
#
_entry.id   AF-A0A820Q2K4-F1
#
_cell.length_a   1.000
_cell.length_b   1.000
_cell.length_c   1.000
_cell.angle_alpha   90.00
_cell.angle_beta   90.00
_cell.angle_gamma   90.00
#
_symmetry.space_group_name_H-M   'P 1'
#
loop_
_entity.id
_entity.type
_entity.pdbx_description
1 polymer ?
#
loop_
_entity_poly.entity_id
_entity_poly.type
_entity_poly.pdbx_seq_one_letter_code
_entity_poly.pdbx_strand_id
1 'polypeptide(L)'
;MLDTIHNERQNNIVAEETHMHTDHLVMTQEHHAAKHKRRTVRNGRKIENSSPNVSDAQIVHLNKEQPIDDQEKSVEDAQIVTLAVDPPIIGMDQVVEFTNEASNPPIPTVVHEVKMDLPPIVGYAAEQLLPLPDACAPLTHILHNLSTYVQMALDETPQTPPDGLTIDESAAVRLYTIEWDGPHRSLYSMLNYTLKSANRDELLPYYKYLKLFLTALAKIPCAPLTTVWRGVTKDLSADCLPGTSMTWWAFSSCTTSLTVLENSMYLGTTGTRTLFSVETINGRSITAHSHFVTEDELLLLPGTHMIVVSQLTPAPDLYIIHLKQVIPEETLLELPFEGAQLYPKKKRSWYQKKRFIIPLCLCMLLCIGAIIIGTIIGVQKPNQISKQQCSQPYPLHEAYNTGKAPLAIVAGSFTNSNKIDLA
;
A
#
# COMPACT_ATOMS: atom_id res chain seq x y z
N MET A 1 -53.86 22.26 -32.95
CA MET A 1 -53.03 21.05 -32.79
C MET A 1 -51.56 21.38 -32.56
N LEU A 2 -51.02 22.48 -33.12
CA LEU A 2 -49.67 22.97 -32.82
C LEU A 2 -49.54 23.69 -31.46
N ASP A 3 -50.59 24.39 -31.00
CA ASP A 3 -50.52 25.12 -29.71
C ASP A 3 -50.56 24.21 -28.48
N THR A 4 -51.17 23.03 -28.58
CA THR A 4 -51.23 22.04 -27.49
C THR A 4 -49.87 21.39 -27.24
N ILE A 5 -49.11 21.13 -28.32
CA ILE A 5 -47.78 20.53 -28.26
C ILE A 5 -46.74 21.51 -27.70
N HIS A 6 -46.91 22.81 -27.92
CA HIS A 6 -45.99 23.82 -27.39
C HIS A 6 -46.16 24.01 -25.88
N ASN A 7 -47.39 23.92 -25.38
CA ASN A 7 -47.71 24.08 -23.95
C ASN A 7 -47.27 22.87 -23.10
N GLU A 8 -47.37 21.65 -23.63
CA GLU A 8 -46.84 20.45 -22.94
C GLU A 8 -45.30 20.48 -22.86
N ARG A 9 -44.64 21.02 -23.89
CA ARG A 9 -43.17 21.11 -23.91
C ARG A 9 -42.63 22.15 -22.92
N GLN A 10 -43.33 23.27 -22.73
CA GLN A 10 -42.97 24.27 -21.72
C GLN A 10 -43.24 23.79 -20.28
N ASN A 11 -44.33 23.05 -20.05
CA ASN A 11 -44.61 22.49 -18.72
C ASN A 11 -43.62 21.40 -18.30
N ASN A 12 -43.11 20.61 -19.25
CA ASN A 12 -42.05 19.62 -18.97
C ASN A 12 -40.70 20.27 -18.63
N ILE A 13 -40.34 21.38 -19.29
CA ILE A 13 -39.08 22.09 -19.01
C ILE A 13 -39.11 22.74 -17.63
N VAL A 14 -40.25 23.31 -17.22
CA VAL A 14 -40.42 23.90 -15.87
C VAL A 14 -40.42 22.84 -14.76
N ALA A 15 -40.96 21.64 -15.04
CA ALA A 15 -40.92 20.50 -14.11
C ALA A 15 -39.49 19.92 -13.96
N GLU A 16 -38.71 19.92 -15.03
CA GLU A 16 -37.32 19.44 -15.02
C GLU A 16 -36.38 20.43 -14.31
N GLU A 17 -36.59 21.74 -14.47
CA GLU A 17 -35.84 22.78 -13.73
C GLU A 17 -36.19 22.81 -12.22
N THR A 18 -37.44 22.53 -11.84
CA THR A 18 -37.82 22.43 -10.42
C THR A 18 -37.31 21.16 -9.76
N HIS A 19 -37.20 20.04 -10.50
CA HIS A 19 -36.60 18.81 -9.97
C HIS A 19 -35.08 18.95 -9.77
N MET A 20 -34.38 19.57 -10.72
CA MET A 20 -32.94 19.87 -10.61
C MET A 20 -32.60 20.82 -9.45
N HIS A 21 -33.44 21.83 -9.20
CA HIS A 21 -33.19 22.79 -8.10
C HIS A 21 -33.42 22.15 -6.73
N THR A 22 -34.34 21.19 -6.64
CA THR A 22 -34.64 20.48 -5.40
C THR A 22 -33.53 19.48 -5.05
N ASP A 23 -32.97 18.78 -6.05
CA ASP A 23 -31.86 17.84 -5.84
C ASP A 23 -30.54 18.55 -5.48
N HIS A 24 -30.31 19.74 -6.03
CA HIS A 24 -29.15 20.57 -5.68
C HIS A 24 -29.25 21.16 -4.25
N LEU A 25 -30.46 21.39 -3.74
CA LEU A 25 -30.71 21.86 -2.38
C LEU A 25 -30.58 20.73 -1.34
N VAL A 26 -30.98 19.50 -1.69
CA VAL A 26 -30.81 18.31 -0.85
C VAL A 26 -29.33 17.92 -0.75
N MET A 27 -28.58 17.94 -1.85
CA MET A 27 -27.12 17.69 -1.82
C MET A 27 -26.32 18.71 -1.00
N THR A 28 -26.70 20.00 -1.05
CA THR A 28 -26.00 21.04 -0.27
C THR A 28 -26.29 20.95 1.23
N GLN A 29 -27.48 20.49 1.63
CA GLN A 29 -27.80 20.23 3.03
C GLN A 29 -27.07 18.99 3.59
N GLU A 30 -26.96 17.92 2.82
CA GLU A 30 -26.22 16.72 3.24
C GLU A 30 -24.70 16.97 3.35
N HIS A 31 -24.13 17.77 2.45
CA HIS A 31 -22.73 18.18 2.55
C HIS A 31 -22.43 19.08 3.76
N HIS A 32 -23.36 19.97 4.14
CA HIS A 32 -23.23 20.78 5.36
C HIS A 32 -23.33 19.93 6.64
N ALA A 33 -24.18 18.91 6.66
CA ALA A 33 -24.30 17.97 7.78
C ALA A 33 -23.05 17.10 7.95
N ALA A 34 -22.45 16.61 6.85
CA ALA A 34 -21.19 15.86 6.88
C ALA A 34 -19.98 16.71 7.32
N LYS A 35 -19.96 18.00 6.96
CA LYS A 35 -18.92 18.96 7.38
C LYS A 35 -18.99 19.31 8.87
N HIS A 36 -20.19 19.39 9.45
CA HIS A 36 -20.35 19.59 10.89
C HIS A 36 -19.92 18.36 11.70
N LYS A 37 -20.24 17.14 11.25
CA LYS A 37 -19.85 15.89 11.92
C LYS A 37 -18.33 15.66 11.93
N ARG A 38 -17.62 16.09 10.88
CA ARG A 38 -16.14 16.01 10.79
C ARG A 38 -15.42 17.04 11.66
N ARG A 39 -16.05 18.18 12.00
CA ARG A 39 -15.44 19.24 12.82
C ARG A 39 -15.51 18.92 14.32
N THR A 40 -16.54 18.20 14.79
CA THR A 40 -16.68 17.77 16.19
C THR A 40 -15.69 16.67 16.58
N VAL A 41 -15.33 15.77 15.66
CA VAL A 41 -14.35 14.70 15.92
C VAL A 41 -12.91 15.22 16.02
N ARG A 42 -12.60 16.36 15.38
CA ARG A 42 -11.26 16.96 15.38
C ARG A 42 -10.96 17.81 16.63
N ASN A 43 -11.98 18.27 17.36
CA ASN A 43 -11.82 19.09 18.58
C ASN A 43 -11.81 18.28 19.89
N GLY A 44 -12.05 16.96 19.86
CA GLY A 44 -12.09 16.11 21.06
C GLY A 44 -10.76 15.42 21.43
N ARG A 45 -9.64 15.77 20.78
CA ARG A 45 -8.35 15.09 20.99
C ARG A 45 -7.21 16.08 21.26
N LYS A 46 -7.34 16.84 22.34
CA LYS A 46 -6.22 17.51 23.03
C LYS A 46 -6.68 17.84 24.44
N ILE A 47 -5.77 17.71 25.43
CA ILE A 47 -5.94 17.81 26.90
C ILE A 47 -6.27 16.40 27.46
N GLU A 48 -5.48 15.72 28.30
CA GLU A 48 -4.49 16.12 29.31
C GLU A 48 -3.60 14.93 29.72
N ASN A 49 -2.33 15.20 30.08
CA ASN A 49 -1.46 14.32 30.85
C ASN A 49 -1.29 14.95 32.23
N SER A 50 -1.77 14.31 33.31
CA SER A 50 -1.14 14.26 34.65
C SER A 50 -2.11 13.72 35.72
N SER A 51 -1.79 12.56 36.29
CA SER A 51 -2.22 12.11 37.64
C SER A 51 -1.69 13.07 38.74
N PRO A 52 -2.23 13.11 40.00
CA PRO A 52 -2.53 11.92 40.83
C PRO A 52 -3.65 11.97 41.90
N ASN A 53 -3.99 10.75 42.36
CA ASN A 53 -4.35 10.30 43.72
C ASN A 53 -5.64 10.74 44.47
N VAL A 54 -6.14 9.74 45.25
CA VAL A 54 -6.86 9.78 46.55
C VAL A 54 -8.37 9.44 46.56
N SER A 55 -8.63 8.18 46.96
CA SER A 55 -9.58 7.58 47.94
C SER A 55 -11.04 8.03 48.15
N ASP A 56 -11.86 6.99 48.35
CA ASP A 56 -12.97 6.80 49.30
C ASP A 56 -14.29 7.58 49.16
N ALA A 57 -15.40 6.86 48.97
CA ALA A 57 -16.42 6.65 50.01
C ALA A 57 -17.57 5.73 49.54
N GLN A 58 -17.96 4.83 50.45
CA GLN A 58 -19.09 3.89 50.41
C GLN A 58 -20.45 4.57 50.69
N ILE A 59 -21.56 3.83 50.45
CA ILE A 59 -22.70 3.51 51.37
C ILE A 59 -23.89 3.03 50.48
N VAL A 60 -24.33 1.74 50.47
CA VAL A 60 -25.14 0.96 51.46
C VAL A 60 -26.62 1.43 51.46
N HIS A 61 -27.73 0.68 51.34
CA HIS A 61 -28.14 -0.68 51.75
C HIS A 61 -29.56 -1.07 51.20
N LEU A 62 -29.86 -2.38 51.15
CA LEU A 62 -31.10 -3.14 51.53
C LEU A 62 -32.45 -2.81 50.82
N ASN A 63 -33.38 -3.75 50.54
CA ASN A 63 -33.73 -4.99 51.26
C ASN A 63 -34.58 -5.97 50.40
N LYS A 64 -34.63 -7.23 50.87
CA LYS A 64 -35.33 -8.43 50.36
C LYS A 64 -36.86 -8.43 50.55
N GLU A 65 -37.57 -9.29 49.80
CA GLU A 65 -38.59 -10.23 50.33
C GLU A 65 -38.97 -11.36 49.31
N GLN A 66 -39.41 -12.51 49.85
CA GLN A 66 -39.85 -13.82 49.29
C GLN A 66 -40.96 -14.36 50.26
N PRO A 67 -41.66 -15.55 50.16
CA PRO A 67 -41.81 -16.63 49.13
C PRO A 67 -43.25 -17.30 49.08
N ILE A 68 -43.34 -18.56 48.54
CA ILE A 68 -44.32 -19.70 48.75
C ILE A 68 -45.46 -19.81 47.69
N ASP A 69 -46.02 -20.95 47.25
CA ASP A 69 -45.73 -22.38 46.87
C ASP A 69 -47.12 -22.96 46.44
N ASP A 70 -47.22 -23.89 45.48
CA ASP A 70 -48.30 -24.92 45.32
C ASP A 70 -48.43 -25.53 43.89
N GLN A 71 -48.92 -26.78 43.86
CA GLN A 71 -48.82 -27.81 42.81
C GLN A 71 -49.94 -27.88 41.75
N GLU A 72 -49.59 -28.60 40.67
CA GLU A 72 -50.36 -29.58 39.86
C GLU A 72 -51.29 -29.17 38.67
N LYS A 73 -50.90 -29.71 37.50
CA LYS A 73 -51.69 -30.35 36.42
C LYS A 73 -52.49 -29.54 35.37
N SER A 74 -52.16 -29.91 34.12
CA SER A 74 -53.00 -30.13 32.92
C SER A 74 -53.52 -28.96 32.08
N VAL A 75 -53.03 -28.99 30.82
CA VAL A 75 -53.73 -28.80 29.54
C VAL A 75 -54.00 -27.37 29.05
N GLU A 76 -53.54 -27.15 27.81
CA GLU A 76 -53.93 -26.13 26.82
C GLU A 76 -53.77 -24.64 27.18
N ASP A 77 -52.78 -24.02 26.54
CA ASP A 77 -52.85 -22.72 25.83
C ASP A 77 -51.51 -22.00 25.90
N ALA A 78 -50.68 -22.20 24.88
CA ALA A 78 -49.48 -21.40 24.67
C ALA A 78 -49.89 -20.02 24.12
N GLN A 79 -50.09 -19.07 25.03
CA GLN A 79 -50.24 -17.65 24.72
C GLN A 79 -48.85 -17.01 24.57
N ILE A 80 -48.65 -16.39 23.41
CA ILE A 80 -47.44 -15.70 22.96
C ILE A 80 -47.34 -14.34 23.66
N VAL A 81 -46.18 -14.03 24.27
CA VAL A 81 -45.70 -12.65 24.48
C VAL A 81 -44.31 -12.53 23.84
N THR A 82 -44.34 -12.09 22.58
CA THR A 82 -43.47 -11.08 21.95
C THR A 82 -42.07 -10.86 22.55
N LEU A 83 -41.07 -11.53 21.98
CA LEU A 83 -39.77 -10.92 21.72
C LEU A 83 -39.82 -10.34 20.30
N ALA A 84 -39.67 -9.03 20.19
CA ALA A 84 -39.64 -8.33 18.92
C ALA A 84 -38.42 -8.79 18.10
N VAL A 85 -38.69 -9.60 17.09
CA VAL A 85 -37.83 -9.80 15.92
C VAL A 85 -38.54 -9.07 14.79
N ASP A 86 -37.89 -8.05 14.24
CA ASP A 86 -38.40 -7.31 13.09
C ASP A 86 -38.56 -8.23 11.86
N PRO A 87 -39.55 -7.97 10.99
CA PRO A 87 -40.23 -9.00 10.20
C PRO A 87 -39.53 -9.36 8.87
N PRO A 88 -39.87 -10.53 8.28
CA PRO A 88 -39.44 -10.94 6.96
C PRO A 88 -40.35 -10.33 5.89
N ILE A 89 -39.78 -9.89 4.76
CA ILE A 89 -40.58 -9.63 3.55
C ILE A 89 -40.51 -10.84 2.63
N ILE A 90 -41.72 -11.30 2.35
CA ILE A 90 -42.20 -12.45 1.59
C ILE A 90 -41.92 -12.29 0.09
N GLY A 91 -41.42 -13.35 -0.56
CA GLY A 91 -41.46 -13.55 -2.02
C GLY A 91 -42.90 -13.88 -2.47
N MET A 92 -43.32 -13.67 -3.69
CA MET A 92 -42.94 -14.30 -4.96
C MET A 92 -43.71 -13.50 -6.03
N ASP A 93 -43.24 -13.41 -7.27
CA ASP A 93 -43.78 -14.31 -8.28
C ASP A 93 -42.77 -14.63 -9.37
N GLN A 94 -42.67 -15.93 -9.65
CA GLN A 94 -42.09 -16.46 -10.86
C GLN A 94 -42.93 -16.04 -12.06
N VAL A 95 -42.28 -15.51 -13.10
CA VAL A 95 -42.76 -15.66 -14.47
C VAL A 95 -41.63 -16.32 -15.26
N VAL A 96 -41.94 -17.52 -15.73
CA VAL A 96 -41.12 -18.33 -16.62
C VAL A 96 -41.39 -17.89 -18.06
N GLU A 97 -40.28 -17.55 -18.74
CA GLU A 97 -39.98 -17.76 -20.16
C GLU A 97 -40.70 -16.93 -21.24
N PHE A 98 -39.92 -16.08 -21.93
CA PHE A 98 -39.78 -16.17 -23.39
C PHE A 98 -38.37 -15.73 -23.79
N THR A 99 -37.74 -16.57 -24.59
CA THR A 99 -36.41 -16.42 -25.18
C THR A 99 -36.31 -15.17 -26.06
N ASN A 100 -35.23 -14.42 -25.90
CA ASN A 100 -34.61 -13.66 -26.99
C ASN A 100 -33.11 -13.62 -26.74
N GLU A 101 -32.38 -14.36 -27.58
CA GLU A 101 -30.94 -14.23 -27.74
C GLU A 101 -30.61 -12.79 -28.13
N ALA A 102 -29.93 -12.05 -27.25
CA ALA A 102 -29.12 -10.91 -27.61
C ALA A 102 -28.04 -10.73 -26.54
N SER A 103 -26.88 -11.32 -26.83
CA SER A 103 -25.53 -10.96 -26.36
C SER A 103 -25.41 -9.84 -25.31
N ASN A 104 -24.99 -10.21 -24.09
CA ASN A 104 -24.10 -9.35 -23.30
C ASN A 104 -23.12 -10.24 -22.53
N PRO A 105 -21.82 -10.23 -22.88
CA PRO A 105 -20.84 -11.02 -22.16
C PRO A 105 -20.54 -10.37 -20.78
N PRO A 106 -20.18 -11.18 -19.78
CA PRO A 106 -19.66 -10.69 -18.51
C PRO A 106 -18.39 -9.85 -18.73
N ILE A 107 -18.17 -8.85 -17.87
CA ILE A 107 -17.03 -7.90 -17.89
C ILE A 107 -15.74 -8.66 -18.17
N PRO A 108 -15.11 -8.46 -19.33
CA PRO A 108 -13.95 -9.23 -19.65
C PRO A 108 -12.73 -8.35 -19.36
N THR A 109 -12.07 -8.62 -18.23
CA THR A 109 -10.64 -8.32 -18.05
C THR A 109 -9.86 -9.21 -19.02
N VAL A 110 -9.95 -8.91 -20.33
CA VAL A 110 -9.18 -9.61 -21.37
C VAL A 110 -7.74 -9.13 -21.23
N VAL A 111 -6.96 -9.86 -20.44
CA VAL A 111 -5.51 -9.76 -20.45
C VAL A 111 -5.00 -10.96 -21.24
N HIS A 112 -5.03 -10.88 -22.56
CA HIS A 112 -4.06 -11.62 -23.34
C HIS A 112 -2.73 -10.90 -23.14
N GLU A 113 -1.99 -11.26 -22.09
CA GLU A 113 -0.55 -11.00 -22.00
C GLU A 113 0.17 -11.98 -22.94
N VAL A 114 -0.25 -11.98 -24.21
CA VAL A 114 0.42 -12.73 -25.26
C VAL A 114 1.72 -11.98 -25.53
N LYS A 115 2.80 -12.77 -25.58
CA LYS A 115 4.17 -12.45 -25.97
C LYS A 115 4.26 -11.64 -27.28
N MET A 116 3.83 -10.40 -27.25
CA MET A 116 4.02 -9.44 -28.33
C MET A 116 5.13 -8.48 -27.92
N ASP A 117 6.24 -8.55 -28.64
CA ASP A 117 7.25 -7.50 -28.65
C ASP A 117 6.61 -6.28 -29.34
N LEU A 118 5.95 -5.46 -28.54
CA LEU A 118 5.40 -4.20 -29.01
C LEU A 118 6.53 -3.18 -29.15
N PRO A 119 6.40 -2.22 -30.08
CA PRO A 119 7.34 -1.10 -30.15
C PRO A 119 7.32 -0.27 -28.86
N PRO A 120 8.43 0.44 -28.57
CA PRO A 120 8.56 1.21 -27.34
C PRO A 120 7.55 2.35 -27.24
N ILE A 121 7.31 2.82 -26.02
CA ILE A 121 6.43 3.96 -25.73
C ILE A 121 7.28 5.23 -25.77
N VAL A 122 7.21 5.93 -26.90
CA VAL A 122 8.02 7.11 -27.24
C VAL A 122 7.15 8.25 -27.76
N GLY A 123 7.72 9.44 -27.91
CA GLY A 123 7.09 10.62 -28.51
C GLY A 123 6.35 11.52 -27.53
N TYR A 124 5.77 10.96 -26.46
CA TYR A 124 5.05 11.75 -25.45
C TYR A 124 5.96 12.71 -24.68
N ALA A 125 7.27 12.46 -24.54
CA ALA A 125 8.17 13.36 -23.82
C ALA A 125 8.46 14.64 -24.60
N ALA A 126 8.23 14.65 -25.91
CA ALA A 126 8.31 15.86 -26.73
C ALA A 126 7.14 16.83 -26.49
N GLU A 127 6.05 16.37 -25.87
CA GLU A 127 4.94 17.24 -25.49
C GLU A 127 5.36 18.28 -24.45
N GLN A 128 4.70 19.43 -24.49
CA GLN A 128 4.82 20.44 -23.46
C GLN A 128 4.24 19.90 -22.14
N LEU A 129 4.91 20.21 -21.02
CA LEU A 129 4.33 19.96 -19.70
C LEU A 129 3.21 20.99 -19.45
N LEU A 130 1.99 20.51 -19.27
CA LEU A 130 0.77 21.32 -19.17
C LEU A 130 0.05 21.09 -17.83
N PRO A 131 -0.80 22.04 -17.39
CA PRO A 131 -1.77 21.80 -16.32
C PRO A 131 -2.70 20.62 -16.62
N LEU A 132 -3.26 19.99 -15.59
CA LEU A 132 -4.05 18.77 -15.73
C LEU A 132 -5.26 18.92 -16.68
N PRO A 133 -6.08 20.00 -16.62
CA PRO A 133 -7.19 20.18 -17.55
C PRO A 133 -6.75 20.23 -19.01
N ASP A 134 -5.65 20.94 -19.30
CA ASP A 134 -5.11 21.09 -20.66
C ASP A 134 -4.46 19.80 -21.16
N ALA A 135 -3.80 19.05 -20.27
CA ALA A 135 -3.22 17.75 -20.57
C ALA A 135 -4.31 16.70 -20.90
N CYS A 136 -5.49 16.83 -20.27
CA CYS A 136 -6.65 15.97 -20.50
C CYS A 136 -7.55 16.42 -21.66
N ALA A 137 -7.38 17.63 -22.19
CA ALA A 137 -8.25 18.18 -23.23
C ALA A 137 -8.47 17.25 -24.46
N PRO A 138 -7.44 16.57 -25.00
CA PRO A 138 -7.63 15.64 -26.13
C PRO A 138 -8.46 14.39 -25.79
N LEU A 139 -8.59 14.06 -24.50
CA LEU A 139 -9.28 12.87 -24.02
C LEU A 139 -10.78 13.10 -23.73
N THR A 140 -11.24 14.36 -23.78
CA THR A 140 -12.63 14.74 -23.43
C THR A 140 -13.70 14.08 -24.29
N HIS A 141 -13.38 13.76 -25.55
CA HIS A 141 -14.29 13.04 -26.44
C HIS A 141 -14.15 11.52 -26.37
N ILE A 142 -13.14 11.01 -25.65
CA ILE A 142 -12.84 9.58 -25.51
C ILE A 142 -13.37 9.06 -24.16
N LEU A 143 -13.23 9.88 -23.11
CA LEU A 143 -13.55 9.50 -21.74
C LEU A 143 -14.82 10.23 -21.26
N HIS A 144 -15.77 9.44 -20.78
CA HIS A 144 -17.03 9.95 -20.24
C HIS A 144 -16.79 10.80 -19.00
N ASN A 145 -17.46 11.97 -18.93
CA ASN A 145 -17.43 12.92 -17.81
C ASN A 145 -16.02 13.28 -17.30
N LEU A 146 -15.00 13.25 -18.17
CA LEU A 146 -13.61 13.47 -17.79
C LEU A 146 -13.38 14.75 -16.97
N SER A 147 -14.03 15.86 -17.36
CA SER A 147 -13.87 17.15 -16.68
C SER A 147 -14.27 17.09 -15.20
N THR A 148 -15.31 16.32 -14.85
CA THR A 148 -15.74 16.14 -13.46
C THR A 148 -14.68 15.42 -12.64
N TYR A 149 -14.10 14.35 -13.20
CA TYR A 149 -13.05 13.58 -12.52
C TYR A 149 -11.73 14.34 -12.43
N VAL A 150 -11.41 15.16 -13.45
CA VAL A 150 -10.26 16.09 -13.39
C VAL A 150 -10.44 17.09 -12.25
N GLN A 151 -11.63 17.69 -12.11
CA GLN A 151 -11.91 18.62 -11.03
C GLN A 151 -11.83 17.93 -9.65
N MET A 152 -12.42 16.74 -9.52
CA MET A 152 -12.33 15.92 -8.31
C MET A 152 -10.87 15.64 -7.92
N ALA A 153 -10.03 15.23 -8.88
CA ALA A 153 -8.62 14.96 -8.63
C ALA A 153 -7.85 16.21 -8.18
N LEU A 154 -8.18 17.40 -8.72
CA LEU A 154 -7.58 18.66 -8.29
C LEU A 154 -8.02 19.07 -6.88
N ASP A 155 -9.33 18.99 -6.61
CA ASP A 155 -9.92 19.42 -5.34
C ASP A 155 -9.45 18.56 -4.16
N GLU A 156 -9.23 17.27 -4.40
CA GLU A 156 -8.72 16.34 -3.40
C GLU A 156 -7.19 16.38 -3.23
N THR A 157 -6.48 17.00 -4.18
CA THR A 157 -5.02 17.11 -4.10
C THR A 157 -4.63 18.17 -3.07
N PRO A 158 -3.72 17.87 -2.12
CA PRO A 158 -3.25 18.85 -1.16
C PRO A 158 -2.59 20.05 -1.84
N GLN A 159 -2.73 21.23 -1.25
CA GLN A 159 -2.08 22.46 -1.73
C GLN A 159 -0.54 22.37 -1.77
N THR A 160 0.03 21.47 -0.97
CA THR A 160 1.45 21.13 -0.96
C THR A 160 1.60 19.62 -1.07
N PRO A 161 1.59 19.06 -2.29
CA PRO A 161 1.78 17.63 -2.48
C PRO A 161 3.17 17.18 -2.01
N PRO A 162 3.32 15.93 -1.55
CA PRO A 162 4.62 15.36 -1.22
C PRO A 162 5.51 15.15 -2.46
N ASP A 163 6.73 14.66 -2.24
CA ASP A 163 7.69 14.27 -3.29
C ASP A 163 8.11 15.38 -4.26
N GLY A 164 7.86 16.64 -3.88
CA GLY A 164 8.19 17.80 -4.70
C GLY A 164 7.34 17.91 -5.96
N LEU A 165 6.16 17.27 -5.98
CA LEU A 165 5.23 17.36 -7.08
C LEU A 165 4.46 18.69 -7.07
N THR A 166 4.13 19.18 -8.26
CA THR A 166 3.11 20.23 -8.39
C THR A 166 1.71 19.66 -8.10
N ILE A 167 0.73 20.55 -7.91
CA ILE A 167 -0.67 20.15 -7.75
C ILE A 167 -1.13 19.35 -8.97
N ASP A 168 -0.85 19.82 -10.19
CA ASP A 168 -1.24 19.12 -11.43
C ASP A 168 -0.56 17.75 -11.57
N GLU A 169 0.72 17.63 -11.19
CA GLU A 169 1.45 16.36 -11.23
C GLU A 169 0.86 15.34 -10.26
N SER A 170 0.60 15.75 -9.01
CA SER A 170 -0.04 14.90 -8.00
C SER A 170 -1.48 14.56 -8.38
N ALA A 171 -2.24 15.52 -8.91
CA ALA A 171 -3.61 15.33 -9.35
C ALA A 171 -3.69 14.41 -10.57
N ALA A 172 -2.70 14.41 -11.46
CA ALA A 172 -2.61 13.45 -12.56
C ALA A 172 -2.49 12.00 -12.04
N VAL A 173 -1.68 11.79 -10.99
CA VAL A 173 -1.58 10.49 -10.31
C VAL A 173 -2.89 10.12 -9.61
N ARG A 174 -3.52 11.06 -8.92
CA ARG A 174 -4.84 10.85 -8.30
C ARG A 174 -5.88 10.45 -9.34
N LEU A 175 -5.98 11.19 -10.44
CA LEU A 175 -6.94 10.93 -11.53
C LEU A 175 -6.79 9.53 -12.11
N TYR A 176 -5.55 9.03 -12.22
CA TYR A 176 -5.29 7.67 -12.66
C TYR A 176 -5.92 6.64 -11.70
N THR A 177 -5.94 6.90 -10.40
CA THR A 177 -6.44 5.94 -9.39
C THR A 177 -7.94 6.02 -9.13
N ILE A 178 -8.66 6.99 -9.69
CA ILE A 178 -10.11 7.10 -9.48
C ILE A 178 -10.83 6.01 -10.31
N GLU A 179 -11.83 5.37 -9.72
CA GLU A 179 -12.79 4.54 -10.46
C GLU A 179 -14.00 5.40 -10.85
N TRP A 180 -14.44 5.27 -12.10
CA TRP A 180 -15.59 5.97 -12.63
C TRP A 180 -16.85 5.23 -12.22
N ASP A 181 -17.92 5.98 -12.00
CA ASP A 181 -19.20 5.41 -11.63
C ASP A 181 -19.93 4.85 -12.86
N GLY A 182 -20.67 3.76 -12.64
CA GLY A 182 -21.55 3.17 -13.66
C GLY A 182 -20.81 2.31 -14.70
N PRO A 183 -21.35 2.15 -15.92
CA PRO A 183 -20.82 1.21 -16.92
C PRO A 183 -19.60 1.75 -17.70
N HIS A 184 -19.11 2.95 -17.37
CA HIS A 184 -18.10 3.64 -18.15
C HIS A 184 -16.69 3.25 -17.69
N ARG A 185 -15.78 3.08 -18.66
CA ARG A 185 -14.38 2.79 -18.36
C ARG A 185 -13.65 4.03 -17.86
N SER A 186 -13.03 3.90 -16.70
CA SER A 186 -12.13 4.86 -16.07
C SER A 186 -10.91 5.20 -16.92
N LEU A 187 -10.25 6.33 -16.62
CA LEU A 187 -9.05 6.76 -17.34
C LEU A 187 -7.97 5.67 -17.33
N TYR A 188 -7.66 5.06 -16.18
CA TYR A 188 -6.64 4.02 -16.12
C TYR A 188 -7.03 2.77 -16.91
N SER A 189 -8.31 2.41 -16.90
CA SER A 189 -8.83 1.25 -17.61
C SER A 189 -8.63 1.41 -19.13
N MET A 190 -9.00 2.59 -19.65
CA MET A 190 -8.81 2.88 -21.07
C MET A 190 -7.33 3.05 -21.44
N LEU A 191 -6.55 3.80 -20.65
CA LEU A 191 -5.13 4.00 -20.90
C LEU A 191 -4.35 2.67 -20.90
N ASN A 192 -4.58 1.81 -19.91
CA ASN A 192 -3.91 0.51 -19.84
C ASN A 192 -4.36 -0.44 -20.96
N TYR A 193 -5.61 -0.34 -21.42
CA TYR A 193 -6.05 -1.04 -22.62
C TYR A 193 -5.25 -0.58 -23.84
N THR A 194 -5.16 0.73 -24.07
CA THR A 194 -4.44 1.32 -25.20
C THR A 194 -2.93 1.03 -25.16
N LEU A 195 -2.31 1.03 -23.99
CA LEU A 195 -0.89 0.68 -23.83
C LEU A 195 -0.54 -0.75 -24.27
N LYS A 196 -1.52 -1.66 -24.21
CA LYS A 196 -1.39 -3.03 -24.69
C LYS A 196 -1.71 -3.18 -26.18
N SER A 197 -2.21 -2.13 -26.84
CA SER A 197 -2.54 -2.17 -28.27
C SER A 197 -1.27 -2.28 -29.10
N ALA A 198 -1.33 -3.11 -30.15
CA ALA A 198 -0.27 -3.22 -31.14
C ALA A 198 -0.11 -1.93 -31.96
N ASN A 199 -1.19 -1.16 -32.10
CA ASN A 199 -1.20 0.11 -32.79
C ASN A 199 -0.82 1.25 -31.83
N ARG A 200 0.43 1.73 -31.89
CA ARG A 200 0.92 2.82 -31.02
C ARG A 200 0.29 4.17 -31.31
N ASP A 201 -0.27 4.37 -32.49
CA ASP A 201 -0.92 5.63 -32.84
C ASP A 201 -2.18 5.87 -31.97
N GLU A 202 -2.77 4.80 -31.42
CA GLU A 202 -3.90 4.92 -30.47
C GLU A 202 -3.51 5.63 -29.17
N LEU A 203 -2.21 5.69 -28.84
CA LEU A 203 -1.72 6.43 -27.68
C LEU A 203 -1.60 7.94 -27.94
N LEU A 204 -1.64 8.42 -29.18
CA LEU A 204 -1.43 9.84 -29.51
C LEU A 204 -2.34 10.79 -28.70
N PRO A 205 -3.66 10.52 -28.52
CA PRO A 205 -4.51 11.38 -27.70
C PRO A 205 -4.07 11.46 -26.22
N TYR A 206 -3.35 10.44 -25.73
CA TYR A 206 -2.87 10.35 -24.36
C TYR A 206 -1.52 11.02 -24.14
N TYR A 207 -0.80 11.46 -25.18
CA TYR A 207 0.60 11.92 -25.03
C TYR A 207 0.73 13.09 -24.05
N LYS A 208 -0.18 14.07 -24.09
CA LYS A 208 -0.16 15.22 -23.16
C LYS A 208 -0.41 14.79 -21.71
N TYR A 209 -1.35 13.88 -21.49
CA TYR A 209 -1.60 13.30 -20.17
C TYR A 209 -0.41 12.44 -19.70
N LEU A 210 0.13 11.58 -20.56
CA LEU A 210 1.31 10.75 -20.29
C LEU A 210 2.53 11.60 -19.95
N LYS A 211 2.73 12.73 -20.65
CA LYS A 211 3.79 13.70 -20.34
C LYS A 211 3.69 14.17 -18.89
N LEU A 212 2.52 14.64 -18.46
CA LEU A 212 2.29 15.11 -17.10
C LEU A 212 2.43 13.98 -16.07
N PHE A 213 1.75 12.86 -16.32
CA PHE A 213 1.69 11.72 -15.42
C PHE A 213 3.05 11.04 -15.23
N LEU A 214 3.80 10.78 -16.31
CA LEU A 214 5.14 10.17 -16.20
C LEU A 214 6.17 11.15 -15.66
N THR A 215 6.00 12.47 -15.86
CA THR A 215 6.82 13.48 -15.17
C THR A 215 6.64 13.36 -13.66
N ALA A 216 5.40 13.25 -13.18
CA ALA A 216 5.09 13.04 -11.76
C ALA A 216 5.74 11.76 -11.22
N LEU A 217 5.51 10.62 -11.90
CA LEU A 217 6.05 9.32 -11.49
C LEU A 217 7.58 9.27 -11.53
N ALA A 218 8.24 10.00 -12.44
CA ALA A 218 9.70 10.08 -12.50
C ALA A 218 10.31 10.90 -11.35
N LYS A 219 9.56 11.84 -10.76
CA LYS A 219 9.96 12.62 -9.59
C LYS A 219 9.76 11.85 -8.28
N ILE A 220 8.73 11.01 -8.20
CA ILE A 220 8.51 10.13 -7.04
C ILE A 220 9.72 9.21 -6.86
N PRO A 221 10.32 9.12 -5.66
CA PRO A 221 11.44 8.24 -5.39
C PRO A 221 11.13 6.78 -5.73
N CYS A 222 12.12 6.06 -6.27
CA CYS A 222 12.00 4.61 -6.39
C CYS A 222 11.81 3.99 -5.00
N ALA A 223 10.83 3.13 -4.85
CA ALA A 223 10.71 2.28 -3.68
C ALA A 223 12.00 1.45 -3.51
N PRO A 224 12.40 1.13 -2.27
CA PRO A 224 13.46 0.16 -2.03
C PRO A 224 13.17 -1.16 -2.75
N LEU A 225 14.22 -1.91 -3.08
CA LEU A 225 14.09 -3.26 -3.62
C LEU A 225 13.19 -4.08 -2.68
N THR A 226 12.05 -4.51 -3.20
CA THR A 226 11.01 -5.20 -2.44
C THR A 226 10.26 -6.18 -3.34
N THR A 227 9.57 -7.12 -2.71
CA THR A 227 8.59 -7.96 -3.40
C THR A 227 7.23 -7.27 -3.35
N VAL A 228 6.55 -7.22 -4.48
CA VAL A 228 5.17 -6.74 -4.60
C VAL A 228 4.28 -7.83 -5.16
N TRP A 229 2.98 -7.68 -4.91
CA TRP A 229 1.98 -8.69 -5.23
C TRP A 229 0.92 -8.11 -6.14
N ARG A 230 0.47 -8.92 -7.10
CA ARG A 230 -0.62 -8.58 -8.01
C ARG A 230 -1.49 -9.80 -8.29
N GLY A 231 -2.79 -9.66 -8.06
CA GLY A 231 -3.78 -10.70 -8.36
C GLY A 231 -4.45 -10.49 -9.71
N VAL A 232 -4.78 -11.60 -10.38
CA VAL A 232 -5.66 -11.62 -11.56
C VAL A 232 -6.60 -12.82 -11.50
N THR A 233 -7.83 -12.65 -11.98
CA THR A 233 -8.92 -13.65 -11.92
C THR A 233 -8.91 -14.63 -13.10
N LYS A 234 -7.72 -15.15 -13.45
CA LYS A 234 -7.55 -16.19 -14.48
C LYS A 234 -6.24 -16.96 -14.31
N ASP A 235 -6.14 -18.10 -14.98
CA ASP A 235 -4.89 -18.87 -15.09
C ASP A 235 -3.99 -18.25 -16.17
N LEU A 236 -2.74 -17.96 -15.80
CA LEU A 236 -1.68 -17.45 -16.67
C LEU A 236 -0.43 -18.35 -16.65
N SER A 237 -0.50 -19.51 -16.00
CA SER A 237 0.64 -20.41 -15.82
C SER A 237 1.22 -20.90 -17.16
N ALA A 238 0.36 -21.20 -18.13
CA ALA A 238 0.77 -21.63 -19.47
C ALA A 238 1.55 -20.55 -20.25
N ASP A 239 1.25 -19.27 -20.01
CA ASP A 239 1.87 -18.13 -20.70
C ASP A 239 3.21 -17.71 -20.07
N CYS A 240 3.49 -18.14 -18.83
CA CYS A 240 4.59 -17.61 -18.02
C CYS A 240 5.67 -18.63 -17.70
N LEU A 241 6.17 -19.40 -18.68
CA LEU A 241 7.10 -20.50 -18.41
C LEU A 241 8.40 -20.03 -17.72
N PRO A 242 8.94 -20.76 -16.72
CA PRO A 242 10.21 -20.41 -16.07
C PRO A 242 11.36 -20.21 -17.06
N GLY A 243 12.16 -19.17 -16.83
CA GLY A 243 13.28 -18.78 -17.69
C GLY A 243 12.90 -17.92 -18.89
N THR A 244 11.61 -17.72 -19.16
CA THR A 244 11.16 -16.80 -20.23
C THR A 244 11.13 -15.35 -19.75
N SER A 245 11.30 -14.42 -20.69
CA SER A 245 11.10 -13.00 -20.47
C SER A 245 9.68 -12.58 -20.84
N MET A 246 9.19 -11.55 -20.15
CA MET A 246 7.91 -10.91 -20.46
C MET A 246 7.97 -9.41 -20.19
N THR A 247 7.09 -8.66 -20.83
CA THR A 247 6.98 -7.21 -20.66
C THR A 247 5.55 -6.84 -20.31
N TRP A 248 5.36 -6.16 -19.17
CA TRP A 248 4.10 -5.52 -18.81
C TRP A 248 4.03 -4.14 -19.44
N TRP A 249 3.31 -4.07 -20.56
CA TRP A 249 3.16 -2.84 -21.35
C TRP A 249 2.22 -1.80 -20.70
N ALA A 250 1.27 -2.24 -19.90
CA ALA A 250 0.41 -1.36 -19.11
C ALA A 250 1.08 -0.96 -17.78
N PHE A 251 0.58 0.12 -17.17
CA PHE A 251 0.87 0.36 -15.77
C PHE A 251 0.29 -0.79 -14.93
N SER A 252 1.06 -1.26 -13.95
CA SER A 252 0.63 -2.38 -13.11
C SER A 252 0.56 -1.95 -11.65
N SER A 253 -0.67 -1.80 -11.17
CA SER A 253 -0.94 -1.57 -9.75
C SER A 253 -0.64 -2.84 -8.97
N CYS A 254 0.21 -2.72 -7.95
CA CYS A 254 0.65 -3.81 -7.09
C CYS A 254 0.55 -3.34 -5.63
N THR A 255 0.55 -4.29 -4.71
CA THR A 255 0.54 -4.00 -3.28
C THR A 255 1.73 -4.69 -2.60
N THR A 256 2.22 -4.08 -1.53
CA THR A 256 3.19 -4.73 -0.62
C THR A 256 2.47 -5.59 0.44
N SER A 257 1.16 -5.44 0.59
CA SER A 257 0.35 -6.15 1.58
C SER A 257 -0.51 -7.25 0.95
N LEU A 258 -0.25 -8.50 1.33
CA LEU A 258 -1.06 -9.64 0.89
C LEU A 258 -2.53 -9.56 1.35
N THR A 259 -2.81 -8.88 2.47
CA THR A 259 -4.17 -8.78 3.01
C THR A 259 -5.11 -8.02 2.08
N VAL A 260 -4.59 -7.08 1.29
CA VAL A 260 -5.37 -6.35 0.27
C VAL A 260 -5.90 -7.32 -0.79
N LEU A 261 -5.17 -8.38 -1.11
CA LEU A 261 -5.55 -9.35 -2.14
C LEU A 261 -6.64 -10.32 -1.71
N GLU A 262 -6.95 -10.44 -0.42
CA GLU A 262 -8.08 -11.26 0.05
C GLU A 262 -9.43 -10.73 -0.45
N ASN A 263 -9.51 -9.44 -0.80
CA ASN A 263 -10.69 -8.85 -1.40
C ASN A 263 -10.90 -9.39 -2.83
N SER A 264 -12.15 -9.82 -3.12
CA SER A 264 -12.57 -10.39 -4.39
C SER A 264 -12.40 -9.45 -5.60
N MET A 265 -12.30 -8.14 -5.37
CA MET A 265 -12.00 -7.16 -6.41
C MET A 265 -10.59 -7.33 -7.00
N TYR A 266 -9.63 -7.86 -6.24
CA TYR A 266 -8.25 -8.04 -6.71
C TYR A 266 -7.95 -9.51 -7.03
N LEU A 267 -7.94 -10.38 -6.01
CA LEU A 267 -7.67 -11.81 -6.19
C LEU A 267 -8.81 -12.66 -5.62
N GLY A 268 -9.25 -12.34 -4.41
CA GLY A 268 -10.23 -13.15 -3.70
C GLY A 268 -9.70 -14.53 -3.30
N THR A 269 -10.59 -15.35 -2.75
CA THR A 269 -10.26 -16.67 -2.19
C THR A 269 -10.80 -17.83 -3.01
N THR A 270 -11.55 -17.57 -4.09
CA THR A 270 -12.24 -18.57 -4.89
C THR A 270 -12.10 -18.29 -6.39
N GLY A 271 -12.30 -19.32 -7.21
CA GLY A 271 -12.24 -19.21 -8.66
C GLY A 271 -10.82 -19.25 -9.20
N THR A 272 -10.70 -19.50 -10.50
CA THR A 272 -9.41 -19.57 -11.19
C THR A 272 -8.68 -18.24 -11.09
N ARG A 273 -7.49 -18.24 -10.50
CA ARG A 273 -6.76 -17.01 -10.20
C ARG A 273 -5.25 -17.21 -10.21
N THR A 274 -4.55 -16.15 -10.61
CA THR A 274 -3.09 -16.10 -10.60
C THR A 274 -2.62 -14.99 -9.66
N LEU A 275 -1.69 -15.33 -8.78
CA LEU A 275 -0.97 -14.42 -7.91
C LEU A 275 0.46 -14.25 -8.42
N PHE A 276 0.80 -13.03 -8.84
CA PHE A 276 2.17 -12.66 -9.15
C PHE A 276 2.90 -12.22 -7.90
N SER A 277 4.10 -12.77 -7.69
CA SER A 277 5.11 -12.30 -6.76
C SER A 277 6.21 -11.64 -7.57
N VAL A 278 6.48 -10.35 -7.39
CA VAL A 278 7.38 -9.59 -8.27
C VAL A 278 8.51 -8.95 -7.46
N GLU A 279 9.76 -9.38 -7.68
CA GLU A 279 10.94 -8.63 -7.22
C GLU A 279 11.08 -7.36 -8.07
N THR A 280 10.67 -6.19 -7.54
CA THR A 280 10.72 -4.92 -8.28
C THR A 280 11.94 -4.07 -7.93
N ILE A 281 12.52 -3.42 -8.95
CA ILE A 281 13.67 -2.51 -8.81
C ILE A 281 13.29 -1.04 -8.96
N ASN A 282 12.11 -0.72 -9.51
CA ASN A 282 11.71 0.66 -9.80
C ASN A 282 10.24 0.98 -9.50
N GLY A 283 9.59 0.24 -8.61
CA GLY A 283 8.25 0.58 -8.12
C GLY A 283 8.14 2.02 -7.63
N ARG A 284 6.99 2.65 -7.88
CA ARG A 284 6.63 3.98 -7.37
C ARG A 284 5.51 3.82 -6.36
N SER A 285 5.78 4.10 -5.09
CA SER A 285 4.70 4.19 -4.10
C SER A 285 3.90 5.45 -4.43
N ILE A 286 2.63 5.28 -4.76
CA ILE A 286 1.73 6.38 -5.09
C ILE A 286 0.68 6.59 -4.00
N THR A 287 0.81 5.91 -2.86
CA THR A 287 -0.12 5.97 -1.72
C THR A 287 -0.44 7.39 -1.28
N ALA A 288 0.55 8.29 -1.29
CA ALA A 288 0.38 9.69 -0.90
C ALA A 288 -0.33 10.56 -1.95
N HIS A 289 -0.47 10.05 -3.18
CA HIS A 289 -1.06 10.73 -4.32
C HIS A 289 -2.33 10.04 -4.83
N SER A 290 -2.58 8.79 -4.43
CA SER A 290 -3.75 7.99 -4.81
C SER A 290 -5.04 8.50 -4.17
N HIS A 291 -6.16 8.23 -4.84
CA HIS A 291 -7.50 8.39 -4.30
C HIS A 291 -7.76 7.42 -3.15
N PHE A 292 -7.19 6.21 -3.22
CA PHE A 292 -7.33 5.15 -2.22
C PHE A 292 -6.07 5.03 -1.35
N VAL A 293 -6.05 5.74 -0.23
CA VAL A 293 -4.87 5.82 0.67
C VAL A 293 -4.56 4.47 1.37
N THR A 294 -5.50 3.54 1.44
CA THR A 294 -5.38 2.31 2.24
C THR A 294 -4.77 1.11 1.50
N GLU A 295 -4.50 1.23 0.20
CA GLU A 295 -4.09 0.08 -0.62
C GLU A 295 -2.57 -0.18 -0.62
N ASP A 296 -1.79 0.70 0.03
CA ASP A 296 -0.33 0.70 -0.02
C ASP A 296 0.19 0.55 -1.46
N GLU A 297 -0.47 1.29 -2.36
CA GLU A 297 -0.34 1.10 -3.80
C GLU A 297 1.08 1.43 -4.29
N LEU A 298 1.68 0.44 -4.93
CA LEU A 298 2.95 0.55 -5.63
C LEU A 298 2.73 0.29 -7.11
N LEU A 299 2.97 1.32 -7.91
CA LEU A 299 2.78 1.31 -9.34
C LEU A 299 4.07 0.91 -10.06
N LEU A 300 3.99 -0.09 -10.93
CA LEU A 300 5.02 -0.39 -11.91
C LEU A 300 4.72 0.36 -13.21
N LEU A 301 5.76 0.91 -13.82
CA LEU A 301 5.68 1.70 -15.05
C LEU A 301 5.38 0.82 -16.28
N PRO A 302 4.81 1.37 -17.35
CA PRO A 302 4.61 0.63 -18.59
C PRO A 302 5.95 0.25 -19.22
N GLY A 303 5.97 -0.88 -19.92
CA GLY A 303 7.20 -1.47 -20.45
C GLY A 303 8.07 -2.09 -19.36
N THR A 304 7.49 -2.50 -18.22
CA THR A 304 8.24 -3.20 -17.17
C THR A 304 8.67 -4.58 -17.64
N HIS A 305 9.98 -4.78 -17.81
CA HIS A 305 10.57 -6.02 -18.29
C HIS A 305 10.96 -6.96 -17.15
N MET A 306 10.60 -8.23 -17.26
CA MET A 306 10.77 -9.22 -16.20
C MET A 306 11.15 -10.60 -16.75
N ILE A 307 11.72 -11.42 -15.89
CA ILE A 307 11.99 -12.85 -16.15
C ILE A 307 11.11 -13.66 -15.21
N VAL A 308 10.48 -14.70 -15.74
CA VAL A 308 9.79 -15.70 -14.91
C VAL A 308 10.82 -16.56 -14.20
N VAL A 309 10.85 -16.51 -12.87
CA VAL A 309 11.80 -17.26 -12.05
C VAL A 309 11.27 -18.67 -11.76
N SER A 310 10.01 -18.76 -11.32
CA SER A 310 9.40 -20.04 -10.92
C SER A 310 7.87 -19.94 -10.93
N GLN A 311 7.22 -21.11 -10.91
CA GLN A 311 5.78 -21.23 -10.75
C GLN A 311 5.44 -22.23 -9.64
N LEU A 312 4.27 -22.08 -9.03
CA LEU A 312 3.73 -22.99 -8.03
C LEU A 312 2.19 -23.04 -8.14
N THR A 313 1.60 -24.23 -8.10
CA THR A 313 0.14 -24.41 -8.09
C THR A 313 -0.26 -25.07 -6.75
N PRO A 314 -0.42 -24.28 -5.67
CA PRO A 314 -0.69 -24.83 -4.33
C PRO A 314 -2.13 -25.35 -4.16
N ALA A 315 -3.06 -24.94 -5.02
CA ALA A 315 -4.45 -25.39 -5.04
C ALA A 315 -4.95 -25.49 -6.49
N PRO A 316 -6.02 -26.25 -6.78
CA PRO A 316 -6.49 -26.48 -8.16
C PRO A 316 -6.83 -25.21 -8.95
N ASP A 317 -7.21 -24.14 -8.27
CA ASP A 317 -7.67 -22.90 -8.85
C ASP A 317 -6.74 -21.71 -8.58
N LEU A 318 -5.59 -21.94 -7.93
CA LEU A 318 -4.61 -20.90 -7.59
C LEU A 318 -3.25 -21.20 -8.23
N TYR A 319 -2.78 -20.26 -9.02
CA TYR A 319 -1.46 -20.29 -9.65
C TYR A 319 -0.61 -19.16 -9.09
N ILE A 320 0.61 -19.46 -8.66
CA ILE A 320 1.57 -18.48 -8.16
C ILE A 320 2.73 -18.39 -9.14
N ILE A 321 3.03 -17.19 -9.61
CA ILE A 321 4.09 -16.92 -10.58
C ILE A 321 5.08 -15.94 -9.95
N HIS A 322 6.33 -16.37 -9.84
CA HIS A 322 7.41 -15.54 -9.33
C HIS A 322 8.13 -14.87 -10.50
N LEU A 323 8.14 -13.54 -10.50
CA LEU A 323 8.77 -12.69 -11.50
C LEU A 323 9.90 -11.89 -10.86
N LYS A 324 10.94 -11.66 -11.67
CA LYS A 324 12.03 -10.76 -11.31
C LYS A 324 12.16 -9.66 -12.34
N GLN A 325 12.04 -8.41 -11.89
CA GLN A 325 12.26 -7.27 -12.75
C GLN A 325 13.73 -7.11 -13.13
N VAL A 326 13.94 -6.84 -14.41
CA VAL A 326 15.25 -6.57 -14.99
C VAL A 326 15.23 -5.23 -15.73
N ILE A 327 16.39 -4.59 -15.83
CA ILE A 327 16.53 -3.40 -16.68
C ILE A 327 16.64 -3.90 -18.12
N PRO A 328 15.75 -3.48 -19.04
CA PRO A 328 15.84 -3.89 -20.44
C PRO A 328 17.12 -3.33 -21.08
N GLU A 329 17.65 -4.05 -22.07
CA GLU A 329 18.82 -3.60 -22.84
C GLU A 329 18.46 -2.42 -23.76
N GLU A 330 17.22 -2.41 -24.24
CA GLU A 330 16.65 -1.36 -25.09
C GLU A 330 15.68 -0.46 -24.31
N THR A 331 15.49 0.75 -24.81
CA THR A 331 14.52 1.69 -24.24
C THR A 331 13.11 1.25 -24.58
N LEU A 332 12.37 0.71 -23.61
CA LEU A 332 10.94 0.36 -23.76
C LEU A 332 10.00 1.53 -23.43
N LEU A 333 10.46 2.45 -22.59
CA LEU A 333 9.75 3.66 -22.17
C LEU A 333 10.74 4.83 -22.17
N GLU A 334 10.43 5.88 -22.91
CA GLU A 334 11.29 7.06 -22.99
C GLU A 334 11.30 7.85 -21.67
N LEU A 335 12.27 8.74 -21.49
CA LEU A 335 12.31 9.59 -20.30
C LEU A 335 11.40 10.80 -20.48
N PRO A 336 10.54 11.15 -19.51
CA PRO A 336 9.61 12.27 -19.65
C PRO A 336 10.32 13.63 -19.74
N PHE A 337 11.57 13.75 -19.28
CA PHE A 337 12.38 14.95 -19.38
C PHE A 337 13.88 14.60 -19.24
N GLU A 338 14.76 15.51 -19.67
CA GLU A 338 16.20 15.31 -19.58
C GLU A 338 16.65 15.18 -18.12
N GLY A 339 17.45 14.15 -17.84
CA GLY A 339 17.93 13.86 -16.49
C GLY A 339 16.93 13.12 -15.59
N ALA A 340 15.71 12.82 -16.07
CA ALA A 340 14.77 11.95 -15.37
C ALA A 340 15.38 10.56 -15.13
N GLN A 341 14.95 9.91 -14.05
CA GLN A 341 15.50 8.63 -13.65
C GLN A 341 14.39 7.61 -13.36
N LEU A 342 14.21 6.65 -14.27
CA LEU A 342 13.22 5.58 -14.07
C LEU A 342 13.75 4.47 -13.17
N TYR A 343 15.02 4.09 -13.32
CA TYR A 343 15.66 3.01 -12.54
C TYR A 343 16.62 3.57 -11.49
N PRO A 344 16.78 2.94 -10.32
CA PRO A 344 17.72 3.39 -9.30
C PRO A 344 19.15 3.47 -9.83
N LYS A 345 19.94 4.45 -9.36
CA LYS A 345 21.36 4.54 -9.75
C LYS A 345 22.05 3.24 -9.34
N LYS A 346 22.69 2.55 -10.29
CA LYS A 346 23.60 1.45 -9.96
C LYS A 346 24.60 1.99 -8.95
N LYS A 347 24.57 1.48 -7.71
CA LYS A 347 25.60 1.81 -6.72
C LYS A 347 26.93 1.42 -7.34
N ARG A 348 27.83 2.40 -7.54
CA ARG A 348 29.17 2.14 -8.10
C ARG A 348 29.81 1.02 -7.27
N SER A 349 30.13 -0.12 -7.89
CA SER A 349 30.62 -1.33 -7.22
C SER A 349 31.89 -1.09 -6.37
N TRP A 350 32.62 -0.01 -6.70
CA TRP A 350 33.76 0.49 -5.96
C TRP A 350 33.48 0.70 -4.47
N TYR A 351 32.30 1.19 -4.09
CA TYR A 351 31.97 1.49 -2.69
C TYR A 351 31.68 0.22 -1.87
N GLN A 352 31.11 -0.82 -2.49
CA GLN A 352 30.82 -2.08 -1.78
C GLN A 352 32.09 -2.88 -1.49
N LYS A 353 33.04 -2.93 -2.44
CA LYS A 353 34.35 -3.58 -2.20
C LYS A 353 35.16 -2.82 -1.13
N LYS A 354 35.13 -1.48 -1.13
CA LYS A 354 35.94 -0.68 -0.20
C LYS A 354 35.32 -0.43 1.18
N ARG A 355 34.01 -0.67 1.35
CA ARG A 355 33.34 -0.55 2.66
C ARG A 355 34.00 -1.38 3.75
N PHE A 356 34.57 -2.54 3.39
CA PHE A 356 35.30 -3.41 4.32
C PHE A 356 36.81 -3.17 4.29
N ILE A 357 37.37 -2.80 3.13
CA ILE A 357 38.82 -2.56 2.99
C ILE A 357 39.27 -1.33 3.79
N ILE A 358 38.48 -0.25 3.80
CA ILE A 358 38.84 1.00 4.51
C ILE A 358 38.96 0.78 6.03
N PRO A 359 37.98 0.22 6.75
CA PRO A 359 38.12 -0.03 8.18
C PRO A 359 39.18 -1.08 8.48
N LEU A 360 39.35 -2.10 7.63
CA LEU A 360 40.41 -3.10 7.78
C LEU A 360 41.81 -2.45 7.70
N CYS A 361 42.05 -1.58 6.71
CA CYS A 361 43.30 -0.85 6.59
C CYS A 361 43.54 0.10 7.77
N LEU A 362 42.50 0.78 8.27
CA LEU A 362 42.60 1.62 9.47
C LEU A 362 42.96 0.79 10.72
N CYS A 363 42.31 -0.35 10.94
CA CYS A 363 42.67 -1.27 12.02
C CYS A 363 44.12 -1.76 11.90
N MET A 364 44.56 -2.14 10.71
CA MET A 364 45.95 -2.56 10.47
C MET A 364 46.96 -1.44 10.80
N LEU A 365 46.68 -0.20 10.39
CA LEU A 365 47.54 0.95 10.70
C LEU A 365 47.59 1.24 12.21
N LEU A 366 46.46 1.11 12.92
CA LEU A 366 46.41 1.25 14.37
C LEU A 366 47.22 0.16 15.09
N CYS A 367 47.11 -1.10 14.64
CA CYS A 367 47.91 -2.20 15.18
C CYS A 367 49.41 -1.98 14.96
N ILE A 368 49.82 -1.55 13.76
CA ILE A 368 51.22 -1.23 13.45
C ILE A 368 51.70 -0.07 14.32
N GLY A 369 50.91 0.99 14.47
CA GLY A 369 51.22 2.12 15.35
C GLY A 369 51.40 1.70 16.81
N ALA A 370 50.52 0.83 17.32
CA ALA A 370 50.62 0.29 18.68
C ALA A 370 51.90 -0.54 18.88
N ILE A 371 52.29 -1.36 17.89
CA ILE A 371 53.55 -2.13 17.94
C ILE A 371 54.75 -1.18 17.99
N ILE A 372 54.79 -0.15 17.13
CA ILE A 372 55.89 0.82 17.10
C ILE A 372 55.98 1.55 18.44
N ILE A 373 54.86 2.06 18.98
CA ILE A 373 54.83 2.73 20.28
C ILE A 373 55.30 1.78 21.40
N GLY A 374 54.83 0.54 21.40
CA GLY A 374 55.25 -0.48 22.36
C GLY A 374 56.75 -0.76 22.30
N THR A 375 57.35 -0.83 21.11
CA THR A 375 58.81 -1.01 20.95
C THR A 375 59.61 0.19 21.43
N ILE A 376 59.12 1.43 21.25
CA ILE A 376 59.81 2.64 21.73
C ILE A 376 59.75 2.73 23.25
N ILE A 377 58.59 2.46 23.86
CA ILE A 377 58.40 2.54 25.31
C ILE A 377 59.09 1.36 26.03
N GLY A 378 59.05 0.15 25.46
CA GLY A 378 59.65 -1.06 26.05
C GLY A 378 61.18 -1.07 26.10
N VAL A 379 61.86 -0.10 25.50
CA VAL A 379 63.32 0.06 25.55
C VAL A 379 63.79 0.87 26.77
N GLN A 380 62.88 1.41 27.59
CA GLN A 380 63.25 1.97 28.89
C GLN A 380 63.61 0.82 29.86
N LYS A 381 64.93 0.57 29.98
CA LYS A 381 65.53 -0.39 30.91
C LYS A 381 65.03 -0.17 32.35
N PRO A 382 64.82 -1.25 33.13
CA PRO A 382 64.46 -1.14 34.54
C PRO A 382 65.64 -0.56 35.34
N ASN A 383 65.42 0.59 35.99
CA ASN A 383 66.35 1.11 36.99
C ASN A 383 66.29 0.23 38.25
N GLN A 384 67.46 -0.29 38.65
CA GLN A 384 67.64 -0.92 39.96
C GLN A 384 67.32 0.06 41.08
N ILE A 385 66.39 -0.30 41.97
CA ILE A 385 66.30 0.31 43.30
C ILE A 385 66.20 -0.80 44.35
N SER A 386 66.97 -0.55 45.42
CA SER A 386 67.46 -1.38 46.51
C SER A 386 66.47 -2.32 47.22
N LYS A 387 66.99 -3.50 47.60
CA LYS A 387 66.51 -4.27 48.74
C LYS A 387 66.48 -3.39 49.99
N GLN A 388 65.31 -3.21 50.59
CA GLN A 388 65.18 -2.74 51.96
C GLN A 388 64.23 -3.68 52.71
N GLN A 389 64.75 -4.31 53.76
CA GLN A 389 64.04 -5.22 54.65
C GLN A 389 62.92 -4.48 55.38
N CYS A 390 61.68 -4.98 55.27
CA CYS A 390 60.59 -4.59 56.15
C CYS A 390 60.70 -5.33 57.48
N SER A 391 61.09 -4.61 58.53
CA SER A 391 60.81 -4.96 59.91
C SER A 391 59.64 -4.11 60.40
N GLN A 392 58.52 -4.77 60.74
CA GLN A 392 57.57 -4.49 61.82
C GLN A 392 56.10 -4.81 61.41
N PRO A 393 55.32 -5.46 62.29
CA PRO A 393 54.02 -6.05 61.98
C PRO A 393 52.85 -5.07 62.11
N TYR A 394 51.80 -5.33 61.33
CA TYR A 394 50.52 -4.63 61.35
C TYR A 394 49.77 -4.79 62.69
N PRO A 395 49.19 -3.72 63.26
CA PRO A 395 48.17 -3.84 64.28
C PRO A 395 46.79 -4.10 63.65
N LEU A 396 46.17 -5.16 64.13
CA LEU A 396 44.82 -5.62 63.82
C LEU A 396 43.84 -4.90 64.76
N HIS A 397 42.87 -4.14 64.23
CA HIS A 397 41.53 -3.98 64.80
C HIS A 397 40.70 -3.05 63.91
N GLU A 398 39.71 -3.60 63.22
CA GLU A 398 38.30 -3.26 63.46
C GLU A 398 37.41 -4.17 62.60
N ALA A 399 36.54 -4.89 63.29
CA ALA A 399 35.64 -5.88 62.76
C ALA A 399 34.35 -5.20 62.29
N TYR A 400 33.91 -5.48 61.06
CA TYR A 400 32.54 -5.23 60.63
C TYR A 400 31.75 -6.54 60.69
N ASN A 401 30.63 -6.47 61.41
CA ASN A 401 29.79 -7.57 61.82
C ASN A 401 28.77 -7.88 60.71
N THR A 402 29.02 -8.92 59.91
CA THR A 402 28.03 -9.46 58.96
C THR A 402 27.14 -10.48 59.67
N GLY A 403 25.89 -10.10 59.91
CA GLY A 403 24.90 -10.96 60.54
C GLY A 403 24.69 -12.31 59.84
N LYS A 404 24.80 -13.37 60.65
CA LYS A 404 24.10 -14.67 60.59
C LYS A 404 23.75 -15.23 59.19
N ALA A 405 24.71 -15.90 58.56
CA ALA A 405 24.65 -17.28 58.04
C ALA A 405 25.67 -17.47 56.89
N PRO A 406 26.37 -18.62 56.81
CA PRO A 406 27.59 -18.78 56.02
C PRO A 406 27.30 -19.09 54.55
N LEU A 407 27.86 -18.30 53.63
CA LEU A 407 28.02 -18.71 52.24
C LEU A 407 29.43 -19.28 52.05
N ALA A 408 29.45 -20.60 51.87
CA ALA A 408 30.62 -21.39 51.59
C ALA A 408 31.29 -20.97 50.28
N ILE A 409 32.61 -20.95 50.32
CA ILE A 409 33.52 -20.84 49.18
C ILE A 409 33.28 -22.05 48.27
N VAL A 410 32.94 -21.79 47.01
CA VAL A 410 33.08 -22.78 45.93
C VAL A 410 33.99 -22.20 44.88
N ALA A 411 35.25 -22.63 44.92
CA ALA A 411 36.17 -22.53 43.80
C ALA A 411 35.74 -23.57 42.76
N GLY A 412 35.30 -23.11 41.59
CA GLY A 412 34.92 -23.96 40.46
C GLY A 412 35.64 -23.52 39.20
N SER A 413 36.70 -24.25 38.84
CA SER A 413 37.35 -24.19 37.54
C SER A 413 36.39 -24.71 36.47
N PHE A 414 36.01 -23.87 35.52
CA PHE A 414 35.23 -24.29 34.35
C PHE A 414 36.12 -24.34 33.11
N THR A 415 36.49 -25.57 32.74
CA THR A 415 36.98 -25.93 31.41
C THR A 415 35.81 -25.99 30.44
N ASN A 416 35.95 -25.29 29.32
CA ASN A 416 34.99 -25.21 28.23
C ASN A 416 34.98 -26.51 27.41
N SER A 417 33.85 -27.24 27.41
CA SER A 417 33.60 -28.33 26.46
C SER A 417 32.30 -28.08 25.70
N ASN A 418 32.46 -27.74 24.43
CA ASN A 418 31.41 -27.64 23.43
C ASN A 418 30.55 -28.91 23.40
N LYS A 419 29.26 -28.78 23.72
CA LYS A 419 28.22 -29.61 23.11
C LYS A 419 26.92 -28.82 23.00
N ILE A 420 26.43 -28.83 21.76
CA ILE A 420 25.18 -28.29 21.26
C ILE A 420 24.06 -29.16 21.81
N ASP A 421 23.00 -28.55 22.35
CA ASP A 421 21.68 -29.17 22.41
C ASP A 421 20.64 -28.08 22.08
N LEU A 422 20.03 -28.25 20.91
CA LEU A 422 18.78 -27.61 20.49
C LEU A 422 17.65 -28.54 20.93
N ALA A 423 16.66 -28.00 21.62
CA ALA A 423 15.30 -28.53 21.70
C ALA A 423 14.35 -27.43 21.23
#